data_AF-A0A7D5RYN2-F1
#
_entry.id   AF-A0A7D5RYN2-F1
#
_cell.length_a   1.000
_cell.length_b   1.000
_cell.length_c   1.000
_cell.angle_alpha   90.00
_cell.angle_beta   90.00
_cell.angle_gamma   90.00
#
_symmetry.space_group_name_H-M   'P 1'
#
loop_
_entity.id
_entity.type
_entity.pdbx_description
1 polymer ?
#
loop_
_entity_poly.entity_id
_entity_poly.type
_entity_poly.pdbx_seq_one_letter_code
_entity_poly.pdbx_strand_id
1 'polypeptide(L)' 'MDLFRYELWEQNLISQTEVEEYHVRHYEPAEIERLLKQHGLKVIERWQAEPHSGIKANDTDAVILYECVKN' A
#
# COMPACT_ATOMS: atom_id res chain seq x y z
N MET A 1 -8.21 -5.03 -9.05
CA MET A 1 -8.56 -6.32 -8.40
C MET A 1 -7.51 -7.27 -8.91
N ASP A 2 -6.54 -7.56 -8.07
CA ASP A 2 -5.37 -8.34 -8.48
C ASP A 2 -5.59 -9.77 -8.03
N LEU A 3 -5.54 -10.69 -9.00
CA LEU A 3 -5.77 -12.11 -8.82
C LEU A 3 -4.46 -12.83 -9.08
N PHE A 4 -3.89 -13.45 -8.04
CA PHE A 4 -2.69 -14.27 -8.18
C PHE A 4 -3.08 -15.73 -8.13
N ARG A 5 -2.55 -16.50 -9.07
CA ARG A 5 -2.79 -17.94 -9.21
C ARG A 5 -1.45 -18.64 -9.15
N TYR A 6 -1.29 -19.51 -8.16
CA TYR A 6 -0.12 -20.35 -8.00
C TYR A 6 -0.50 -21.78 -8.38
N GLU A 7 0.27 -22.40 -9.25
CA GLU A 7 0.05 -23.77 -9.71
C GLU A 7 1.23 -24.63 -9.27
N LEU A 8 0.93 -25.72 -8.57
CA LEU A 8 1.90 -26.77 -8.29
C LEU A 8 1.84 -27.80 -9.42
N TRP A 9 3.00 -28.04 -10.03
CA TRP A 9 3.15 -28.98 -11.14
C TRP A 9 3.94 -30.20 -10.66
N GLU A 10 3.34 -31.38 -10.77
CA GLU A 10 3.98 -32.67 -10.49
C GLU A 10 3.75 -33.61 -11.68
N GLN A 11 4.81 -34.27 -12.16
CA GLN A 11 4.72 -35.20 -13.30
C GLN A 11 4.08 -34.58 -14.56
N ASN A 12 4.33 -33.30 -14.84
CA ASN A 12 3.71 -32.52 -15.92
C ASN A 12 2.18 -32.38 -15.83
N LEU A 13 1.62 -32.54 -14.64
CA LEU A 13 0.21 -32.33 -14.33
C LEU A 13 0.09 -31.30 -13.20
N ILE A 14 -0.94 -30.46 -13.25
CA ILE A 14 -1.24 -29.53 -12.15
C ILE A 14 -1.84 -30.36 -11.01
N SER A 15 -1.14 -30.46 -9.89
CA SER A 15 -1.60 -31.21 -8.71
C SER A 15 -2.37 -30.35 -7.72
N GLN A 16 -2.10 -29.04 -7.66
CA GLN A 16 -2.77 -28.09 -6.77
C GLN A 16 -2.77 -26.68 -7.36
N THR A 17 -3.84 -25.92 -7.09
CA THR A 17 -3.94 -24.50 -7.44
C THR A 17 -4.35 -23.71 -6.21
N GLU A 18 -3.61 -22.66 -5.88
CA GLU A 18 -3.97 -21.69 -4.84
C GLU A 18 -4.31 -20.34 -5.48
N VAL A 19 -5.35 -19.70 -4.96
CA VAL A 19 -5.84 -18.41 -5.45
C VAL A 19 -5.94 -17.46 -4.26
N GLU A 20 -5.19 -16.36 -4.32
CA GLU A 20 -5.28 -15.27 -3.35
C GLU A 20 -5.99 -14.07 -3.97
N GLU A 21 -6.96 -13.52 -3.24
CA GLU A 21 -7.71 -12.34 -3.63
C GLU A 21 -7.34 -11.18 -2.71
N TYR A 22 -6.65 -10.17 -3.25
CA TYR A 22 -6.21 -9.01 -2.48
C TYR A 22 -7.16 -7.83 -2.71
N HIS A 23 -7.80 -7.37 -1.63
CA HIS A 23 -8.69 -6.21 -1.64
C HIS A 23 -7.97 -4.99 -1.08
N VAL A 24 -7.42 -4.16 -1.97
CA VAL A 24 -6.88 -2.84 -1.62
C VAL A 24 -7.88 -1.75 -1.95
N ARG A 25 -8.09 -0.86 -0.98
CA ARG A 25 -8.81 0.39 -1.20
C ARG A 25 -7.81 1.50 -1.46
N HIS A 26 -8.04 2.24 -2.54
CA HIS A 26 -7.31 3.47 -2.80
C HIS A 26 -7.97 4.60 -2.00
N TYR A 27 -7.15 5.38 -1.31
CA TYR A 27 -7.60 6.50 -0.50
C TYR A 27 -7.11 7.79 -1.13
N GLU A 28 -7.97 8.82 -1.14
CA GLU A 28 -7.54 10.18 -1.43
C GLU A 28 -6.62 10.68 -0.29
N PRO A 29 -5.58 11.47 -0.58
CA PRO A 29 -4.66 11.99 0.45
C PRO A 29 -5.40 12.69 1.60
N ALA A 30 -6.43 13.48 1.28
CA ALA A 30 -7.26 14.17 2.28
C ALA A 30 -8.05 13.21 3.18
N GLU A 31 -8.43 12.02 2.67
CA GLU A 31 -9.11 11.00 3.47
C GLU A 31 -8.14 10.39 4.49
N ILE A 32 -6.92 10.06 4.08
CA ILE A 32 -5.87 9.55 4.97
C ILE A 32 -5.52 10.57 6.05
N GLU A 33 -5.29 11.83 5.69
CA GLU A 33 -4.93 12.88 6.66
C GLU A 33 -6.04 13.10 7.70
N ARG A 34 -7.31 13.02 7.29
CA ARG A 34 -8.44 13.07 8.20
C ARG A 34 -8.43 11.87 9.17
N LEU A 35 -8.18 10.66 8.68
CA LEU A 35 -8.11 9.45 9.51
C LEU A 35 -6.95 9.53 10.51
N LEU A 36 -5.75 9.91 10.05
CA LEU A 36 -4.58 10.10 10.92
C LEU A 36 -4.90 11.08 12.06
N LYS A 37 -5.51 12.22 11.73
CA LYS A 37 -5.94 13.21 12.73
C LYS A 37 -6.96 12.65 13.72
N GLN A 38 -7.95 11.87 13.26
CA GLN A 38 -8.94 11.23 14.13
C GLN A 38 -8.31 10.26 15.13
N HIS A 39 -7.18 9.65 14.77
CA HIS A 39 -6.43 8.75 15.63
C HIS A 39 -5.32 9.44 16.45
N GLY A 40 -5.32 10.78 16.51
CA GLY A 40 -4.34 11.53 17.31
C GLY A 40 -2.93 11.51 16.72
N LEU A 41 -2.80 11.25 15.41
CA LEU A 41 -1.54 11.36 14.70
C LEU A 41 -1.48 12.70 13.98
N LYS A 42 -0.35 13.40 14.14
CA LYS A 42 -0.02 14.60 13.39
C LYS A 42 1.00 14.25 12.32
N VAL A 43 0.65 14.54 11.06
CA VAL A 43 1.57 14.43 9.93
C VAL A 43 2.68 15.47 10.08
N ILE A 44 3.93 15.00 10.02
CA ILE A 44 5.13 15.83 9.97
C ILE A 44 5.46 16.12 8.51
N GLU A 45 5.53 15.07 7.69
CA GLU A 45 5.99 15.15 6.31
C GLU A 45 5.44 13.98 5.47
N ARG A 46 5.47 14.15 4.14
CA ARG A 46 5.07 13.13 3.16
C ARG A 46 6.24 12.83 2.24
N TRP A 47 6.53 11.56 2.03
CA TRP A 47 7.69 11.08 1.28
C TRP A 47 7.26 10.13 0.16
N GLN A 48 8.00 10.12 -0.94
CA GLN A 48 7.83 9.08 -1.96
C GLN A 48 8.29 7.74 -1.38
N ALA A 49 7.55 6.66 -1.63
CA ALA A 49 7.91 5.33 -1.12
C ALA A 49 8.99 4.59 -1.93
N GLU A 50 9.80 5.32 -2.69
CA GLU A 50 10.98 4.75 -3.34
C GLU A 50 12.16 4.65 -2.36
N PRO A 51 12.96 3.57 -2.41
CA PRO A 51 14.12 3.43 -1.54
C PRO A 51 15.06 4.63 -1.68
N HIS A 52 15.30 5.32 -0.57
CA HIS A 52 16.33 6.37 -0.44
C HIS A 52 16.12 7.63 -1.29
N SER A 53 14.91 7.90 -1.79
CA SER A 53 14.67 9.12 -2.58
C SER A 53 14.93 10.38 -1.74
N GLY A 54 14.48 10.39 -0.47
CA GLY A 54 14.48 11.61 0.34
C GLY A 54 13.65 12.74 -0.31
N ILE A 55 12.80 12.39 -1.29
CA ILE A 55 11.99 13.31 -2.07
C ILE A 55 10.61 13.40 -1.41
N LYS A 56 10.13 14.63 -1.24
CA LYS A 56 8.78 14.90 -0.76
C LYS A 56 7.75 14.38 -1.75
N ALA A 57 6.74 13.68 -1.25
CA ALA A 57 5.64 13.23 -2.09
C ALA A 57 4.66 14.36 -2.40
N ASN A 58 4.06 14.25 -3.57
CA ASN A 58 2.91 15.00 -4.05
C ASN A 58 1.70 14.06 -4.24
N ASP A 59 0.54 14.65 -4.49
CA ASP A 59 -0.73 13.90 -4.55
C ASP A 59 -0.87 13.04 -5.83
N THR A 60 0.07 13.14 -6.77
CA THR A 60 0.11 12.31 -8.00
C THR A 60 1.08 11.14 -7.91
N ASP A 61 1.84 11.03 -6.82
CA ASP A 61 2.76 9.91 -6.61
C ASP A 61 1.99 8.61 -6.36
N ALA A 62 2.47 7.51 -6.96
CA ALA A 62 1.80 6.22 -6.88
C ALA A 62 1.72 5.65 -5.45
N VAL A 63 2.69 5.99 -4.60
CA VAL A 63 2.74 5.58 -3.20
C VAL A 63 3.28 6.72 -2.35
N ILE A 64 2.49 7.12 -1.35
CA ILE A 64 2.82 8.20 -0.41
C ILE A 64 3.10 7.58 0.96
N LEU A 65 4.27 7.87 1.51
CA LEU A 65 4.65 7.51 2.87
C LEU A 65 4.41 8.71 3.81
N TYR A 66 3.59 8.51 4.82
CA TYR A 66 3.26 9.54 5.82
C TYR A 66 4.14 9.38 7.06
N GLU A 67 4.95 10.39 7.36
CA GLU A 67 5.68 10.47 8.61
C GLU A 67 4.81 11.17 9.66
N CYS A 68 4.53 10.51 10.78
CA CYS A 68 3.60 10.98 11.79
C CYS A 68 4.19 10.91 13.20
N VAL A 69 3.80 11.86 14.06
CA VAL A 69 3.99 11.78 15.51
C VAL A 69 2.66 11.65 16.22
N LYS A 70 2.69 10.99 17.37
CA LYS A 70 1.55 10.96 18.29
C LYS A 70 1.41 12.34 18.94
N ASN A 71 0.20 12.92 18.85
CA ASN A 71 -0.18 14.10 19.62
C ASN A 71 -0.40 13.75 21.10
#